data_AF-A0A5J4JA96-F1
#
_entry.id   AF-A0A5J4JA96-F1
#
_cell.length_a   1.000
_cell.length_b   1.000
_cell.length_c   1.000
_cell.angle_alpha   90.00
_cell.angle_beta   90.00
_cell.angle_gamma   90.00
#
_symmetry.space_group_name_H-M   'P 1'
#
loop_
_entity.id
_entity.type
_entity.pdbx_description
1 polymer ?
#
loop_
_entity_poly.entity_id
_entity_poly.type
_entity_poly.pdbx_seq_one_letter_code
_entity_poly.pdbx_strand_id
1 'polypeptide(L)'
;MNKNKYHTLEKFYIYPQYIGIYKFEKHLHDIEGILNTNPEDFSTLNPKTYYFFKMPLCGHPQKTSLVELRKRIVTNDPLKLYCRICKWLINSGITYEQLAKLYSVNNERPLSDVHYRHHPVIFTCPDCGDDTPYKEMRWVLDHLKKGGSFKKHCKGKCNSVGMKYSALVPLWDKKRNKISIFAVPANDDNLYHRKWYFLCAVCDKPIDTPTTVYNAAINIPRCIRHKIKSGTSFAEMAIFFSFARCLSAFPYIELNHRYKYYRHREFDIFVNVTCHDSHHFFAVEVDGIHHRNTADKDEEKNQYATKNMIHLERVRDVELANVNLENFNNLIQRKSRDKTELNQIITELLNRFLRWLSTLNMEKEQFQELKAAIIEEIQHVDVIRDEKAIWKQLNHLGKKLLKDDPKLKPIFEQLREDVRRELGDFITVTEQDIKRPFVCSKCGNTWEQYVKAVVANFRNSKRKATGCPTCANKNKELNAKLKKKHLL
;
A
#
# COMPACT_ATOMS: atom_id res chain seq x y z
N MET A 1 -39.99 5.77 66.39
CA MET A 1 -40.26 6.10 64.98
C MET A 1 -39.73 7.50 64.70
N ASN A 2 -38.55 7.64 64.08
CA ASN A 2 -38.10 8.90 63.53
C ASN A 2 -38.20 8.79 62.01
N LYS A 3 -39.26 9.39 61.44
CA LYS A 3 -39.39 9.61 59.99
C LYS A 3 -38.36 10.67 59.59
N ASN A 4 -37.12 10.27 59.37
CA ASN A 4 -36.19 11.12 58.64
C ASN A 4 -36.72 11.23 57.21
N LYS A 5 -37.12 12.45 56.83
CA LYS A 5 -37.62 12.80 55.50
C LYS A 5 -36.52 12.51 54.47
N TYR A 6 -36.69 11.42 53.72
CA TYR A 6 -35.82 11.02 52.61
C TYR A 6 -36.26 11.62 51.26
N HIS A 7 -37.05 12.71 51.28
CA HIS A 7 -37.59 13.36 50.07
C HIS A 7 -36.53 13.96 49.12
N THR A 8 -35.24 13.86 49.43
CA THR A 8 -34.14 14.27 48.55
C THR A 8 -33.43 13.08 47.87
N LEU A 9 -33.91 11.84 48.03
CA LEU A 9 -33.38 10.63 47.38
C LEU A 9 -33.87 10.41 45.93
N GLU A 10 -34.58 11.37 45.31
CA GLU A 10 -35.27 11.28 44.00
C GLU A 10 -34.41 10.88 42.77
N LYS A 11 -33.14 10.48 42.92
CA LYS A 11 -32.28 10.12 41.77
C LYS A 11 -31.47 8.82 41.93
N PHE A 12 -31.98 7.84 42.67
CA PHE A 12 -31.49 6.47 42.55
C PHE A 12 -32.44 5.64 41.67
N TYR A 13 -32.02 5.37 40.44
CA TYR A 13 -32.79 4.59 39.46
C TYR A 13 -32.11 3.23 39.24
N ILE A 14 -32.89 2.16 39.14
CA ILE A 14 -32.41 0.85 38.67
C ILE A 14 -32.52 0.89 37.15
N TYR A 15 -31.43 0.67 36.40
CA TYR A 15 -31.43 0.84 34.94
C TYR A 15 -31.98 -0.39 34.20
N PRO A 16 -33.11 -0.29 33.48
CA PRO A 16 -33.60 -1.39 32.65
C PRO A 16 -32.82 -1.53 31.32
N GLN A 17 -32.35 -0.41 30.74
CA GLN A 17 -31.81 -0.40 29.37
C GLN A 17 -30.40 -1.02 29.17
N TYR A 18 -29.69 -1.40 30.24
CA TYR A 18 -28.37 -2.06 30.12
C TYR A 18 -28.46 -3.60 30.16
N ILE A 19 -29.66 -4.16 30.33
CA ILE A 19 -29.92 -5.60 30.45
C ILE A 19 -29.80 -6.32 29.09
N GLY A 20 -30.17 -5.67 27.98
CA GLY A 20 -30.17 -6.29 26.65
C GLY A 20 -28.85 -6.18 25.85
N ILE A 21 -27.93 -5.30 26.24
CA ILE A 21 -26.72 -4.97 25.46
C ILE A 21 -25.53 -5.88 25.80
N TYR A 22 -25.52 -6.48 26.98
CA TYR A 22 -24.44 -7.33 27.47
C TYR A 22 -25.01 -8.74 27.72
N LYS A 23 -24.42 -9.77 27.09
CA LYS A 23 -24.75 -11.17 27.38
C LYS A 23 -24.25 -11.55 28.78
N PHE A 24 -25.04 -11.23 29.81
CA PHE A 24 -24.79 -11.59 31.20
C PHE A 24 -25.27 -13.01 31.53
N GLU A 25 -24.97 -14.00 30.68
CA GLU A 25 -25.57 -15.34 30.80
C GLU A 25 -25.12 -16.16 32.02
N LYS A 26 -24.06 -15.77 32.76
CA LYS A 26 -23.49 -16.66 33.79
C LYS A 26 -23.79 -16.35 35.25
N HIS A 27 -24.21 -15.14 35.62
CA HIS A 27 -24.40 -14.80 37.04
C HIS A 27 -25.60 -13.89 37.27
N LEU A 28 -26.78 -14.44 37.00
CA LEU A 28 -28.07 -13.82 37.27
C LEU A 28 -28.88 -14.73 38.18
N HIS A 29 -28.80 -14.51 39.48
CA HIS A 29 -29.94 -14.84 40.31
C HIS A 29 -30.87 -13.64 40.24
N ASP A 30 -31.82 -13.76 39.29
CA ASP A 30 -33.10 -13.06 39.29
C ASP A 30 -33.21 -11.70 38.56
N ILE A 31 -32.99 -11.70 37.23
CA ILE A 31 -33.37 -10.56 36.37
C ILE A 31 -34.89 -10.42 36.27
N GLU A 32 -35.64 -11.52 36.18
CA GLU A 32 -37.10 -11.47 36.09
C GLU A 32 -37.73 -10.85 37.35
N GLY A 33 -37.19 -11.13 38.53
CA GLY A 33 -37.61 -10.51 39.78
C GLY A 33 -37.36 -9.00 39.81
N ILE A 34 -36.19 -8.53 39.34
CA ILE A 34 -35.87 -7.09 39.26
C ILE A 34 -36.75 -6.36 38.23
N LEU A 35 -37.05 -7.00 37.10
CA LEU A 35 -37.97 -6.47 36.07
C LEU A 35 -39.41 -6.38 36.59
N ASN A 36 -39.85 -7.32 37.42
CA ASN A 36 -41.18 -7.35 38.01
C ASN A 36 -41.33 -6.42 39.23
N THR A 37 -40.25 -6.17 39.97
CA THR A 37 -40.21 -5.18 41.03
C THR A 37 -39.56 -3.91 40.51
N ASN A 38 -40.15 -3.15 39.59
CA ASN A 38 -39.79 -1.75 39.49
C ASN A 38 -40.41 -1.07 40.72
N PRO A 39 -39.77 -1.10 41.90
CA PRO A 39 -40.48 -0.82 43.11
C PRO A 39 -40.55 0.71 43.15
N GLU A 40 -41.75 1.26 43.09
CA GLU A 40 -41.92 2.70 43.27
C GLU A 40 -41.30 3.18 44.61
N ASP A 41 -40.98 2.26 45.54
CA ASP A 41 -40.38 2.57 46.83
C ASP A 41 -39.24 1.61 47.28
N PHE A 42 -38.11 2.20 47.68
CA PHE A 42 -36.90 1.58 48.26
C PHE A 42 -37.16 0.71 49.51
N SER A 43 -38.33 0.86 50.12
CA SER A 43 -38.77 0.15 51.33
C SER A 43 -39.03 -1.35 51.10
N THR A 44 -39.26 -1.76 49.84
CA THR A 44 -39.63 -3.13 49.45
C THR A 44 -38.45 -4.06 49.16
N LEU A 45 -37.24 -3.53 49.01
CA LEU A 45 -36.03 -4.31 48.68
C LEU A 45 -35.50 -5.09 49.90
N ASN A 46 -35.04 -6.34 49.67
CA ASN A 46 -34.43 -7.13 50.73
C ASN A 46 -33.10 -6.49 51.19
N PRO A 47 -32.93 -6.18 52.49
CA PRO A 47 -31.76 -5.44 52.98
C PRO A 47 -30.40 -6.09 52.67
N LYS A 48 -30.32 -7.43 52.65
CA LYS A 48 -29.06 -8.19 52.51
C LYS A 48 -28.76 -8.62 51.08
N THR A 49 -29.73 -8.53 50.17
CA THR A 49 -29.54 -8.86 48.75
C THR A 49 -28.74 -7.77 48.04
N TYR A 50 -27.90 -8.18 47.08
CA TYR A 50 -27.10 -7.25 46.26
C TYR A 50 -27.87 -6.85 45.00
N TYR A 51 -28.01 -5.54 44.78
CA TYR A 51 -28.65 -4.95 43.60
C TYR A 51 -27.67 -4.01 42.88
N PHE A 52 -27.94 -3.71 41.62
CA PHE A 52 -27.23 -2.66 40.87
C PHE A 52 -27.94 -1.32 41.04
N PHE A 53 -27.29 -0.39 41.75
CA PHE A 53 -27.81 0.96 41.98
C PHE A 53 -27.10 1.97 41.09
N LYS A 54 -27.85 2.93 40.53
CA LYS A 54 -27.28 4.15 39.95
C LYS A 54 -26.75 5.04 41.08
N MET A 55 -25.45 5.26 41.15
CA MET A 55 -24.87 6.13 42.18
C MET A 55 -25.27 7.60 41.96
N PRO A 56 -25.59 8.39 43.01
CA PRO A 56 -26.22 9.71 42.84
C PRO A 56 -25.29 10.75 42.25
N LEU A 57 -24.01 10.70 42.63
CA LEU A 57 -23.04 11.72 42.24
C LEU A 57 -22.42 11.45 40.88
N CYS A 58 -22.31 10.19 40.47
CA CYS A 58 -21.68 9.85 39.18
C CYS A 58 -22.60 9.19 38.16
N GLY A 59 -23.80 8.76 38.55
CA GLY A 59 -24.75 8.10 37.64
C GLY A 59 -24.35 6.70 37.18
N HIS A 60 -23.19 6.17 37.61
CA HIS A 60 -22.72 4.85 37.20
C HIS A 60 -23.35 3.72 38.04
N PRO A 61 -23.61 2.55 37.43
CA PRO A 61 -24.16 1.41 38.14
C PRO A 61 -23.12 0.80 39.10
N GLN A 62 -23.55 0.45 40.31
CA GLN A 62 -22.74 -0.28 41.28
C GLN A 62 -23.55 -1.41 41.93
N LYS A 63 -22.96 -2.61 41.95
CA LYS A 63 -23.46 -3.72 42.76
C LYS A 63 -23.18 -3.49 44.24
N THR A 64 -24.23 -3.38 45.06
CA THR A 64 -24.13 -3.27 46.52
C THR A 64 -25.41 -3.75 47.20
N SER A 65 -25.36 -4.10 48.48
CA SER A 65 -26.58 -4.38 49.25
C SER A 65 -27.25 -3.10 49.72
N LEU A 66 -28.55 -3.16 50.01
CA LEU A 66 -29.32 -2.03 50.53
C LEU A 66 -28.82 -1.58 51.92
N VAL A 67 -28.45 -2.52 52.79
CA VAL A 67 -27.83 -2.19 54.10
C VAL A 67 -26.57 -1.37 53.93
N GLU A 68 -25.69 -1.79 53.02
CA GLU A 68 -24.42 -1.12 52.77
C GLU A 68 -24.63 0.25 52.11
N LEU A 69 -25.60 0.36 51.20
CA LEU A 69 -25.97 1.63 50.59
C LEU A 69 -26.51 2.63 51.62
N ARG A 70 -27.40 2.19 52.51
CA ARG A 70 -27.94 3.01 53.60
C ARG A 70 -26.84 3.53 54.52
N LYS A 71 -25.88 2.68 54.90
CA LYS A 71 -24.70 3.10 55.70
C LYS A 71 -23.92 4.23 55.04
N ARG A 72 -23.71 4.15 53.72
CA ARG A 72 -23.00 5.19 52.95
C ARG A 72 -23.76 6.51 52.90
N ILE A 73 -25.09 6.46 52.75
CA ILE A 73 -25.93 7.66 52.74
C ILE A 73 -25.88 8.37 54.11
N VAL A 74 -26.04 7.62 55.20
CA VAL A 74 -26.07 8.18 56.57
C VAL A 74 -24.76 8.86 56.95
N THR A 75 -23.62 8.43 56.40
CA THR A 75 -22.32 9.02 56.73
C THR A 75 -22.08 10.42 56.18
N ASN A 76 -22.96 10.94 55.30
CA ASN A 76 -22.84 12.25 54.64
C ASN A 76 -21.48 12.55 53.99
N ASP A 77 -20.72 11.51 53.65
CA ASP A 77 -19.43 11.60 52.96
C ASP A 77 -19.69 11.48 51.45
N PRO A 78 -19.48 12.56 50.66
CA PRO A 78 -19.71 12.54 49.23
C PRO A 78 -18.90 11.45 48.52
N LEU A 79 -17.69 11.13 49.00
CA LEU A 79 -16.87 10.08 48.43
C LEU A 79 -17.58 8.73 48.53
N LYS A 80 -18.31 8.44 49.61
CA LYS A 80 -19.06 7.18 49.75
C LYS A 80 -20.25 7.06 48.79
N LEU A 81 -20.67 8.15 48.16
CA LEU A 81 -21.73 8.20 47.15
C LEU A 81 -21.22 8.17 45.70
N TYR A 82 -19.90 8.11 45.48
CA TYR A 82 -19.33 7.74 44.19
C TYR A 82 -19.25 6.22 44.04
N CYS A 83 -19.41 5.72 42.80
CA CYS A 83 -19.12 4.33 42.52
C CYS A 83 -17.64 4.00 42.77
N ARG A 84 -17.31 2.73 43.05
CA ARG A 84 -15.92 2.30 43.30
C ARG A 84 -14.97 2.76 42.20
N ILE A 85 -15.39 2.67 40.94
CA ILE A 85 -14.58 3.05 39.78
C ILE A 85 -14.32 4.55 39.75
N CYS A 86 -15.35 5.38 39.97
CA CYS A 86 -15.18 6.84 40.04
C CYS A 86 -14.19 7.27 41.11
N LYS A 87 -14.12 6.56 42.24
CA LYS A 87 -13.09 6.82 43.26
C LYS A 87 -11.67 6.61 42.73
N TRP A 88 -11.46 5.58 41.92
CA TRP A 88 -10.16 5.31 41.29
C TRP A 88 -9.82 6.37 40.25
N LEU A 89 -10.83 6.83 39.53
CA LEU A 89 -10.66 7.78 38.44
C LEU A 89 -10.19 9.17 38.92
N ILE A 90 -10.46 9.54 40.18
CA ILE A 90 -10.02 10.82 40.77
C ILE A 90 -8.52 11.07 40.55
N ASN A 91 -7.67 10.03 40.75
CA ASN A 91 -6.21 10.16 40.64
C ASN A 91 -5.69 10.07 39.19
N SER A 92 -6.48 9.51 38.29
CA SER A 92 -6.15 9.37 36.87
C SER A 92 -6.57 10.59 36.05
N GLY A 93 -7.62 11.30 36.48
CA GLY A 93 -8.20 12.42 35.75
C GLY A 93 -8.92 12.05 34.45
N ILE A 94 -9.10 10.76 34.15
CA ILE A 94 -9.90 10.28 33.01
C ILE A 94 -11.35 10.01 33.43
N THR A 95 -12.29 10.09 32.48
CA THR A 95 -13.71 9.83 32.76
C THR A 95 -14.03 8.34 32.68
N TYR A 96 -15.15 7.94 33.27
CA TYR A 96 -15.65 6.56 33.17
C TYR A 96 -15.93 6.17 31.71
N GLU A 97 -16.49 7.09 30.92
CA GLU A 97 -16.73 6.88 29.50
C GLU A 97 -15.43 6.62 28.73
N GLN A 98 -14.36 7.36 29.02
CA GLN A 98 -13.05 7.15 28.43
C GLN A 98 -12.48 5.78 28.81
N LEU A 99 -12.62 5.36 30.07
CA LEU A 99 -12.19 4.04 30.52
C LEU A 99 -13.02 2.91 29.88
N ALA A 100 -14.33 3.09 29.78
CA ALA A 100 -15.25 2.11 29.18
C ALA A 100 -14.95 1.88 27.69
N LYS A 101 -14.57 2.93 26.94
CA LYS A 101 -14.13 2.83 25.55
C LYS A 101 -12.87 1.97 25.36
N LEU A 102 -12.01 1.91 26.37
CA LEU A 102 -10.81 1.07 26.36
C LEU A 102 -11.10 -0.35 26.82
N TYR A 103 -12.18 -0.57 27.57
CA TYR A 103 -12.46 -1.86 28.20
C TYR A 103 -12.88 -2.88 27.14
N SER A 104 -12.09 -3.95 26.98
CA SER A 104 -12.34 -4.93 25.92
C SER A 104 -13.65 -5.69 26.15
N VAL A 105 -14.35 -5.97 25.07
CA VAL A 105 -15.51 -6.87 25.05
C VAL A 105 -15.16 -8.31 25.44
N ASN A 106 -13.88 -8.67 25.39
CA ASN A 106 -13.38 -10.01 25.73
C ASN A 106 -13.12 -10.21 27.23
N ASN A 107 -13.41 -9.22 28.08
CA ASN A 107 -13.37 -9.42 29.53
C ASN A 107 -14.50 -10.35 29.99
N GLU A 108 -14.18 -11.24 30.93
CA GLU A 108 -15.16 -12.15 31.54
C GLU A 108 -16.22 -11.43 32.40
N ARG A 109 -15.94 -10.19 32.81
CA ARG A 109 -16.76 -9.40 33.73
C ARG A 109 -17.06 -8.03 33.15
N PRO A 110 -18.21 -7.43 33.46
CA PRO A 110 -18.46 -6.04 33.11
C PRO A 110 -17.57 -5.12 33.94
N LEU A 111 -17.22 -3.96 33.36
CA LEU A 111 -16.42 -2.93 34.03
C LEU A 111 -16.98 -2.57 35.42
N SER A 112 -18.32 -2.54 35.58
CA SER A 112 -19.01 -2.23 36.84
C SER A 112 -18.78 -3.23 37.99
N ASP A 113 -18.32 -4.45 37.69
CA ASP A 113 -18.08 -5.54 38.64
C ASP A 113 -16.57 -5.85 38.84
N VAL A 114 -15.70 -5.11 38.17
CA VAL A 114 -14.25 -5.22 38.35
C VAL A 114 -13.86 -4.66 39.71
N HIS A 115 -12.90 -5.31 40.38
CA HIS A 115 -12.26 -4.80 41.59
C HIS A 115 -10.94 -4.11 41.25
N TYR A 116 -10.55 -3.12 42.05
CA TYR A 116 -9.33 -2.34 41.81
C TYR A 116 -8.08 -3.22 41.76
N ARG A 117 -8.07 -4.27 42.58
CA ARG A 117 -7.01 -5.27 42.73
C ARG A 117 -7.57 -6.66 42.49
N HIS A 118 -6.69 -7.60 42.17
CA HIS A 118 -6.96 -9.05 42.09
C HIS A 118 -7.84 -9.52 40.93
N HIS A 119 -8.42 -8.63 40.11
CA HIS A 119 -9.17 -9.01 38.91
C HIS A 119 -8.35 -8.69 37.65
N PRO A 120 -7.93 -9.71 36.87
CA PRO A 120 -7.37 -9.50 35.55
C PRO A 120 -8.32 -8.71 34.66
N VAL A 121 -7.77 -7.83 33.84
CA VAL A 121 -8.54 -7.00 32.90
C VAL A 121 -7.86 -6.92 31.56
N ILE A 122 -8.66 -6.83 30.51
CA ILE A 122 -8.21 -6.68 29.13
C ILE A 122 -8.65 -5.31 28.63
N PHE A 123 -7.72 -4.56 28.03
CA PHE A 123 -8.05 -3.30 27.37
C PHE A 123 -7.73 -3.37 25.89
N THR A 124 -8.65 -2.88 25.07
CA THR A 124 -8.48 -2.72 23.63
C THR A 124 -7.86 -1.35 23.36
N CYS A 125 -6.75 -1.34 22.63
CA CYS A 125 -6.13 -0.09 22.24
C CYS A 125 -6.95 0.61 21.14
N PRO A 126 -7.33 1.88 21.30
CA PRO A 126 -8.13 2.60 20.29
C PRO A 126 -7.33 2.89 19.01
N ASP A 127 -5.99 2.88 19.07
CA ASP A 127 -5.13 3.17 17.92
C ASP A 127 -4.90 1.93 17.04
N CYS A 128 -4.69 0.75 17.63
CA CYS A 128 -4.37 -0.48 16.87
C CYS A 128 -5.42 -1.59 16.97
N GLY A 129 -6.46 -1.43 17.78
CA GLY A 129 -7.53 -2.42 17.96
C GLY A 129 -7.12 -3.69 18.73
N ASP A 130 -5.87 -3.80 19.16
CA ASP A 130 -5.38 -4.99 19.86
C ASP A 130 -5.74 -4.98 21.35
N ASP A 131 -6.13 -6.17 21.83
CA ASP A 131 -6.35 -6.45 23.23
C ASP A 131 -5.05 -6.65 24.01
N THR A 132 -4.96 -6.02 25.18
CA THR A 132 -3.80 -6.13 26.07
C THR A 132 -4.27 -6.57 27.46
N PRO A 133 -3.81 -7.74 27.95
CA PRO A 133 -4.16 -8.20 29.30
C PRO A 133 -3.26 -7.58 30.37
N TYR A 134 -3.86 -7.24 31.50
CA TYR A 134 -3.22 -6.75 32.72
C TYR A 134 -3.70 -7.53 33.93
N LYS A 135 -2.84 -7.58 34.96
CA LYS A 135 -3.13 -8.28 36.21
C LYS A 135 -4.28 -7.63 36.99
N GLU A 136 -4.40 -6.31 36.91
CA GLU A 136 -5.44 -5.55 37.60
C GLU A 136 -5.64 -4.15 37.01
N MET A 137 -6.84 -3.60 37.24
CA MET A 137 -7.28 -2.26 36.82
C MET A 137 -6.33 -1.15 37.30
N ARG A 138 -5.81 -1.30 38.52
CA ARG A 138 -4.91 -0.33 39.16
C ARG A 138 -3.74 0.09 38.27
N TRP A 139 -3.05 -0.88 37.65
CA TRP A 139 -1.84 -0.58 36.90
C TRP A 139 -2.13 0.40 35.76
N VAL A 140 -3.22 0.21 35.04
CA VAL A 140 -3.58 1.09 33.92
C VAL A 140 -4.03 2.47 34.42
N LEU A 141 -4.88 2.54 35.44
CA LEU A 141 -5.39 3.82 35.96
C LEU A 141 -4.32 4.68 36.65
N ASP A 142 -3.33 4.05 37.29
CA ASP A 142 -2.23 4.77 37.93
C ASP A 142 -1.35 5.48 36.88
N HIS A 143 -1.24 4.94 35.67
CA HIS A 143 -0.36 5.45 34.59
C HIS A 143 -1.09 6.23 33.48
N LEU A 144 -2.36 5.92 33.19
CA LEU A 144 -3.16 6.60 32.17
C LEU A 144 -3.74 7.90 32.76
N LYS A 145 -3.13 9.04 32.43
CA LYS A 145 -3.55 10.37 32.91
C LYS A 145 -4.47 11.10 31.91
N LYS A 146 -5.19 12.13 32.38
CA LYS A 146 -6.01 13.01 31.53
C LYS A 146 -5.22 13.52 30.31
N GLY A 147 -5.74 13.28 29.11
CA GLY A 147 -5.08 13.63 27.84
C GLY A 147 -3.95 12.67 27.42
N GLY A 148 -3.64 11.66 28.23
CA GLY A 148 -2.67 10.62 27.92
C GLY A 148 -3.18 9.63 26.88
N SER A 149 -2.31 9.22 25.97
CA SER A 149 -2.62 8.20 24.96
C SER A 149 -2.42 6.79 25.51
N PHE A 150 -3.40 5.91 25.28
CA PHE A 150 -3.30 4.48 25.63
C PHE A 150 -2.20 3.75 24.83
N LYS A 151 -1.69 4.36 23.75
CA LYS A 151 -0.61 3.84 22.90
C LYS A 151 0.62 3.40 23.69
N LYS A 152 0.96 4.08 24.78
CA LYS A 152 2.10 3.73 25.64
C LYS A 152 1.85 2.51 26.54
N HIS A 153 0.60 2.12 26.70
CA HIS A 153 0.20 1.05 27.60
C HIS A 153 -0.09 -0.27 26.88
N CYS A 154 -0.32 -0.27 25.57
CA CYS A 154 -0.56 -1.48 24.76
C CYS A 154 0.62 -2.47 24.62
N LYS A 155 1.60 -2.47 25.55
CA LYS A 155 2.82 -3.29 25.54
C LYS A 155 3.60 -3.22 24.21
N GLY A 156 3.62 -2.04 23.59
CA GLY A 156 4.37 -1.80 22.36
C GLY A 156 3.69 -2.26 21.07
N LYS A 157 2.45 -2.77 21.11
CA LYS A 157 1.70 -3.21 19.91
C LYS A 157 1.42 -2.07 18.92
N CYS A 158 1.21 -0.86 19.40
CA CYS A 158 1.10 0.33 18.54
C CYS A 158 2.44 0.83 17.99
N ASN A 159 3.55 0.34 18.54
CA ASN A 159 4.87 0.51 17.97
C ASN A 159 5.30 -0.78 17.25
N SER A 160 4.36 -1.53 16.70
CA SER A 160 4.67 -2.70 15.89
C SER A 160 4.99 -2.33 14.45
N VAL A 161 5.64 -3.25 13.76
CA VAL A 161 5.88 -3.15 12.32
C VAL A 161 4.55 -3.01 11.58
N GLY A 162 3.54 -3.81 11.94
CA GLY A 162 2.22 -3.79 11.28
C GLY A 162 1.52 -2.43 11.36
N MET A 163 1.69 -1.71 12.48
CA MET A 163 1.13 -0.36 12.63
C MET A 163 1.96 0.71 11.92
N LYS A 164 3.30 0.62 12.00
CA LYS A 164 4.20 1.60 11.36
C LYS A 164 4.21 1.48 9.84
N TYR A 165 4.03 0.26 9.32
CA TYR A 165 4.07 -0.06 7.89
C TYR A 165 2.83 -0.87 7.50
N SER A 166 1.64 -0.28 7.63
CA SER A 166 0.35 -0.93 7.35
C SER A 166 0.26 -1.52 5.93
N ALA A 167 0.92 -0.91 4.95
CA ALA A 167 1.00 -1.43 3.58
C ALA A 167 1.66 -2.81 3.46
N LEU A 168 2.47 -3.22 4.45
CA LEU A 168 3.13 -4.53 4.47
C LEU A 168 2.28 -5.63 5.13
N VAL A 169 1.19 -5.27 5.82
CA VAL A 169 0.31 -6.22 6.51
C VAL A 169 -0.25 -7.29 5.56
N PRO A 170 -0.83 -6.97 4.38
CA PRO A 170 -1.33 -7.99 3.45
C PRO A 170 -0.20 -8.81 2.83
N LEU A 171 1.04 -8.31 2.85
CA LEU A 171 2.20 -8.93 2.24
C LEU A 171 2.99 -9.79 3.23
N TRP A 172 2.58 -9.86 4.50
CA TRP A 172 3.29 -10.59 5.52
C TRP A 172 3.04 -12.10 5.42
N ASP A 173 4.10 -12.90 5.25
CA ASP A 173 3.96 -14.35 5.24
C ASP A 173 3.88 -14.91 6.66
N LYS A 174 2.69 -14.85 7.26
CA LYS A 174 2.45 -15.33 8.64
C LYS A 174 2.83 -16.80 8.81
N LYS A 175 2.70 -17.63 7.77
CA LYS A 175 2.99 -19.08 7.82
C LYS A 175 4.48 -19.32 8.01
N ARG A 176 5.33 -18.66 7.23
CA ARG A 176 6.79 -18.82 7.34
C ARG A 176 7.39 -18.04 8.51
N ASN A 177 6.88 -16.85 8.80
CA ASN A 177 7.36 -16.04 9.92
C ASN A 177 6.92 -16.57 11.29
N LYS A 178 5.86 -17.38 11.36
CA LYS A 178 5.27 -17.94 12.59
C LYS A 178 4.88 -16.88 13.65
N ILE A 179 4.79 -15.60 13.25
CA ILE A 179 4.41 -14.48 14.11
C ILE A 179 3.57 -13.49 13.30
N SER A 180 2.64 -12.80 13.97
CA SER A 180 1.89 -11.69 13.37
C SER A 180 2.77 -10.46 13.23
N ILE A 181 2.66 -9.73 12.12
CA ILE A 181 3.36 -8.45 11.90
C ILE A 181 3.03 -7.39 12.97
N PHE A 182 1.84 -7.46 13.56
CA PHE A 182 1.41 -6.59 14.67
C PHE A 182 2.04 -6.96 16.02
N ALA A 183 2.61 -8.16 16.13
CA ALA A 183 3.35 -8.59 17.32
C ALA A 183 4.85 -8.31 17.24
N VAL A 184 5.36 -7.84 16.10
CA VAL A 184 6.78 -7.52 15.89
C VAL A 184 7.03 -6.05 16.27
N PRO A 185 7.84 -5.74 17.30
CA PRO A 185 8.18 -4.35 17.65
C PRO A 185 8.95 -3.65 16.53
N ALA A 186 8.60 -2.41 16.19
CA ALA A 186 9.28 -1.56 15.22
C ALA A 186 10.50 -0.85 15.82
N ASN A 187 11.44 -1.63 16.37
CA ASN A 187 12.75 -1.19 16.82
C ASN A 187 13.81 -1.39 15.73
N ASP A 188 15.02 -0.86 15.94
CA ASP A 188 16.07 -0.89 14.91
C ASP A 188 16.43 -2.31 14.46
N ASP A 189 16.50 -3.26 15.40
CA ASP A 189 16.73 -4.68 15.10
C ASP A 189 15.71 -5.24 14.10
N ASN A 190 14.41 -5.13 14.40
CA ASN A 190 13.38 -5.68 13.53
C ASN A 190 13.19 -4.89 12.23
N LEU A 191 13.57 -3.61 12.18
CA LEU A 191 13.43 -2.77 11.00
C LEU A 191 14.59 -2.94 10.02
N TYR A 192 15.82 -2.99 10.51
CA TYR A 192 17.03 -2.86 9.69
C TYR A 192 17.93 -4.09 9.68
N HIS A 193 17.82 -4.99 10.67
CA HIS A 193 18.76 -6.10 10.82
C HIS A 193 18.10 -7.46 10.61
N ARG A 194 16.97 -7.73 11.28
CA ARG A 194 16.22 -8.96 11.09
C ARG A 194 15.54 -9.02 9.74
N LYS A 195 15.57 -10.21 9.14
CA LYS A 195 14.93 -10.52 7.86
C LYS A 195 13.66 -11.32 8.10
N TRP A 196 12.65 -11.03 7.28
CA TRP A 196 11.32 -11.58 7.36
C TRP A 196 10.87 -12.04 5.98
N TYR A 197 9.96 -13.01 5.95
CA TYR A 197 9.34 -13.52 4.73
C TYR A 197 8.11 -12.70 4.35
N PHE A 198 7.94 -12.48 3.06
CA PHE A 198 6.82 -11.75 2.51
C PHE A 198 6.22 -12.51 1.32
N LEU A 199 4.98 -12.16 1.00
CA LEU A 199 4.29 -12.53 -0.23
C LEU A 199 4.59 -11.47 -1.30
N CYS A 200 4.61 -11.90 -2.56
CA CYS A 200 4.77 -10.99 -3.68
C CYS A 200 3.54 -10.10 -3.83
N ALA A 201 3.71 -8.78 -3.81
CA ALA A 201 2.62 -7.81 -3.95
C ALA A 201 1.88 -7.81 -5.31
N VAL A 202 2.21 -8.74 -6.21
CA VAL A 202 1.69 -8.81 -7.58
C VAL A 202 0.94 -10.12 -7.82
N CYS A 203 1.48 -11.23 -7.31
CA CYS A 203 0.89 -12.55 -7.54
C CYS A 203 0.60 -13.32 -6.25
N ASP A 204 0.78 -12.70 -5.09
CA ASP A 204 0.59 -13.25 -3.75
C ASP A 204 1.39 -14.52 -3.44
N LYS A 205 2.31 -14.91 -4.34
CA LYS A 205 3.18 -16.08 -4.13
C LYS A 205 4.26 -15.78 -3.07
N PRO A 206 4.62 -16.78 -2.25
CA PRO A 206 5.75 -16.70 -1.34
C PRO A 206 7.04 -16.22 -2.02
N ILE A 207 7.75 -15.26 -1.43
CA ILE A 207 9.11 -14.88 -1.85
C ILE A 207 10.11 -15.70 -1.01
N ASP A 208 11.00 -16.44 -1.66
CA ASP A 208 11.90 -17.37 -0.96
C ASP A 208 13.07 -16.68 -0.25
N THR A 209 13.45 -15.49 -0.70
CA THR A 209 14.50 -14.70 -0.06
C THR A 209 13.92 -13.76 0.99
N PRO A 210 14.24 -13.93 2.29
CA PRO A 210 13.75 -13.02 3.32
C PRO A 210 14.49 -11.67 3.24
N THR A 211 13.81 -10.59 3.62
CA THR A 211 14.34 -9.21 3.58
C THR A 211 13.97 -8.44 4.83
N THR A 212 14.64 -7.31 5.09
CA THR A 212 14.33 -6.46 6.24
C THR A 212 13.01 -5.71 6.00
N VAL A 213 12.33 -5.33 7.08
CA VAL A 213 11.09 -4.54 6.99
C VAL A 213 11.32 -3.22 6.28
N TYR A 214 12.44 -2.54 6.55
CA TYR A 214 12.81 -1.30 5.89
C TYR A 214 12.92 -1.47 4.36
N ASN A 215 13.62 -2.52 3.91
CA ASN A 215 13.77 -2.78 2.48
C ASN A 215 12.45 -3.21 1.84
N ALA A 216 11.62 -3.98 2.55
CA ALA A 216 10.27 -4.32 2.10
C ALA A 216 9.40 -3.06 1.96
N ALA A 217 9.43 -2.15 2.94
CA ALA A 217 8.64 -0.93 2.91
C ALA A 217 9.01 0.00 1.75
N ILE A 218 10.31 0.11 1.44
CA ILE A 218 10.81 0.98 0.36
C ILE A 218 10.58 0.37 -1.03
N ASN A 219 10.84 -0.92 -1.18
CA ASN A 219 10.86 -1.55 -2.52
C ASN A 219 9.56 -2.28 -2.86
N ILE A 220 8.69 -2.49 -1.87
CA ILE A 220 7.56 -3.42 -1.89
C ILE A 220 8.03 -4.86 -2.19
N PRO A 221 7.70 -5.86 -1.34
CA PRO A 221 8.09 -7.24 -1.59
C PRO A 221 7.61 -7.78 -2.93
N ARG A 222 8.54 -8.30 -3.75
CA ARG A 222 8.24 -8.97 -5.03
C ARG A 222 9.08 -10.22 -5.22
N CYS A 223 8.49 -11.24 -5.84
CA CYS A 223 9.20 -12.44 -6.26
C CYS A 223 10.11 -12.13 -7.45
N ILE A 224 11.03 -13.04 -7.77
CA ILE A 224 12.02 -12.83 -8.85
C ILE A 224 11.37 -12.49 -10.20
N ARG A 225 10.19 -13.07 -10.50
CA ARG A 225 9.42 -12.79 -11.73
C ARG A 225 8.89 -11.35 -11.80
N HIS A 226 8.65 -10.72 -10.65
CA HIS A 226 8.07 -9.37 -10.56
C HIS A 226 9.05 -8.33 -10.00
N LYS A 227 10.28 -8.73 -9.65
CA LYS A 227 11.28 -7.84 -9.06
C LYS A 227 11.97 -7.04 -10.17
N ILE A 228 11.68 -5.74 -10.20
CA ILE A 228 12.40 -4.76 -11.05
C ILE A 228 13.68 -4.38 -10.30
N LYS A 229 14.85 -4.72 -10.86
CA LYS A 229 16.14 -4.39 -10.25
C LYS A 229 16.42 -2.89 -10.43
N SER A 230 17.09 -2.26 -9.47
CA SER A 230 17.55 -0.87 -9.62
C SER A 230 18.48 -0.73 -10.83
N GLY A 231 18.24 0.29 -11.66
CA GLY A 231 19.02 0.53 -12.88
C GLY A 231 18.50 -0.17 -14.14
N THR A 232 17.45 -0.98 -14.03
CA THR A 232 16.74 -1.53 -15.20
C THR A 232 15.94 -0.43 -15.90
N SER A 233 16.05 -0.34 -17.22
CA SER A 233 15.35 0.68 -18.00
C SER A 233 13.87 0.35 -18.19
N PHE A 234 13.04 1.34 -18.52
CA PHE A 234 11.64 1.09 -18.86
C PHE A 234 11.51 0.18 -20.10
N ALA A 235 12.35 0.40 -21.11
CA ALA A 235 12.35 -0.40 -22.34
C ALA A 235 12.67 -1.87 -22.04
N GLU A 236 13.69 -2.13 -21.23
CA GLU A 236 14.07 -3.46 -20.74
C GLU A 236 12.88 -4.16 -20.06
N MET A 237 12.19 -3.49 -19.13
CA MET A 237 11.01 -4.07 -18.48
C MET A 237 9.85 -4.32 -19.43
N ALA A 238 9.57 -3.41 -20.35
CA ALA A 238 8.48 -3.56 -21.31
C ALA A 238 8.72 -4.79 -22.20
N ILE A 239 9.94 -4.95 -22.72
CA ILE A 239 10.32 -6.12 -23.51
C ILE A 239 10.23 -7.39 -22.66
N PHE A 240 10.79 -7.39 -21.44
CA PHE A 240 10.73 -8.54 -20.55
C PHE A 240 9.29 -8.96 -20.24
N PHE A 241 8.38 -8.02 -19.98
CA PHE A 241 6.98 -8.34 -19.69
C PHE A 241 6.22 -8.90 -20.88
N SER A 242 6.49 -8.43 -22.10
CA SER A 242 5.93 -9.07 -23.29
C SER A 242 6.40 -10.52 -23.45
N PHE A 243 7.70 -10.79 -23.29
CA PHE A 243 8.21 -12.16 -23.29
C PHE A 243 7.60 -12.99 -22.15
N ALA A 244 7.48 -12.42 -20.95
CA ALA A 244 6.93 -13.14 -19.80
C ALA A 244 5.47 -13.55 -20.00
N ARG A 245 4.64 -12.70 -20.62
CA ARG A 245 3.22 -13.01 -20.88
C ARG A 245 3.04 -14.19 -21.81
N CYS A 246 3.77 -14.24 -22.91
CA CYS A 246 3.61 -15.32 -23.89
C CYS A 246 4.42 -16.58 -23.54
N LEU A 247 5.52 -16.49 -22.79
CA LEU A 247 6.42 -17.65 -22.60
C LEU A 247 6.30 -18.35 -21.24
N SER A 248 5.88 -17.66 -20.18
CA SER A 248 6.00 -18.19 -18.80
C SER A 248 5.10 -19.37 -18.47
N ALA A 249 4.14 -19.70 -19.33
CA ALA A 249 3.23 -20.83 -19.16
C ALA A 249 3.84 -22.17 -19.61
N PHE A 250 4.91 -22.14 -20.42
CA PHE A 250 5.47 -23.33 -21.03
C PHE A 250 6.56 -23.95 -20.12
N PRO A 251 6.41 -25.23 -19.73
CA PRO A 251 7.31 -25.86 -18.75
C PRO A 251 8.74 -26.11 -19.29
N TYR A 252 8.91 -26.13 -20.61
CA TYR A 252 10.19 -26.29 -21.29
C TYR A 252 10.87 -24.96 -21.62
N ILE A 253 10.32 -23.84 -21.15
CA ILE A 253 10.90 -22.50 -21.30
C ILE A 253 11.29 -21.95 -19.93
N GLU A 254 12.54 -21.56 -19.80
CA GLU A 254 13.03 -20.80 -18.66
C GLU A 254 13.34 -19.36 -19.10
N LEU A 255 12.57 -18.41 -18.58
CA LEU A 255 12.74 -16.98 -18.85
C LEU A 255 13.33 -16.26 -17.63
N ASN A 256 14.46 -15.59 -17.85
CA ASN A 256 15.21 -14.88 -16.82
C ASN A 256 15.39 -13.40 -17.16
N HIS A 257 15.25 -12.55 -16.14
CA HIS A 257 15.57 -11.13 -16.20
C HIS A 257 16.93 -10.87 -15.53
N ARG A 258 17.85 -10.24 -16.27
CA ARG A 258 19.22 -9.95 -15.85
C ARG A 258 19.96 -11.23 -15.42
N TYR A 259 20.08 -12.15 -16.39
CA TYR A 259 20.72 -13.46 -16.24
C TYR A 259 22.23 -13.31 -16.20
N LYS A 260 22.85 -13.69 -15.07
CA LYS A 260 24.29 -13.58 -14.87
C LYS A 260 25.01 -14.80 -15.43
N TYR A 261 25.91 -14.57 -16.39
CA TYR A 261 26.75 -15.63 -16.95
C TYR A 261 28.20 -15.60 -16.44
N TYR A 262 28.68 -14.45 -15.92
CA TYR A 262 30.01 -14.37 -15.30
C TYR A 262 30.16 -13.15 -14.38
N ARG A 263 30.40 -13.37 -13.07
CA ARG A 263 30.58 -12.30 -12.04
C ARG A 263 29.52 -11.19 -12.11
N HIS A 264 29.87 -10.08 -12.76
CA HIS A 264 29.05 -8.87 -12.91
C HIS A 264 28.49 -8.71 -14.34
N ARG A 265 28.72 -9.67 -15.22
CA ARG A 265 28.19 -9.70 -16.59
C ARG A 265 26.88 -10.47 -16.64
N GLU A 266 25.93 -9.89 -17.35
CA GLU A 266 24.59 -10.42 -17.48
C GLU A 266 24.00 -10.10 -18.85
N PHE A 267 22.97 -10.84 -19.24
CA PHE A 267 22.05 -10.49 -20.32
C PHE A 267 20.76 -9.97 -19.70
N ASP A 268 20.20 -8.88 -20.24
CA ASP A 268 19.00 -8.27 -19.68
C ASP A 268 17.78 -9.19 -19.72
N ILE A 269 17.60 -9.91 -20.82
CA ILE A 269 16.58 -10.95 -20.96
C ILE A 269 17.25 -12.19 -21.51
N PHE A 270 16.97 -13.34 -20.89
CA PHE A 270 17.53 -14.62 -21.30
C PHE A 270 16.45 -15.69 -21.31
N VAL A 271 16.36 -16.42 -22.42
CA VAL A 271 15.41 -17.49 -22.65
C VAL A 271 16.20 -18.77 -22.91
N ASN A 272 15.97 -19.79 -22.09
CA ASN A 272 16.40 -21.15 -22.34
C ASN A 272 15.19 -21.95 -22.82
N VAL A 273 15.29 -22.52 -24.01
CA VAL A 273 14.28 -23.41 -24.60
C VAL A 273 14.85 -24.82 -24.61
N THR A 274 14.17 -25.73 -23.94
CA THR A 274 14.56 -27.14 -23.89
C THR A 274 13.77 -27.91 -24.96
N CYS A 275 14.48 -28.46 -25.94
CA CYS A 275 13.91 -29.31 -26.99
C CYS A 275 14.50 -30.71 -26.82
N HIS A 276 13.67 -31.70 -26.48
CA HIS A 276 14.13 -33.03 -26.09
C HIS A 276 15.17 -32.93 -24.96
N ASP A 277 16.42 -33.35 -25.20
CA ASP A 277 17.54 -33.30 -24.25
C ASP A 277 18.53 -32.14 -24.54
N SER A 278 18.18 -31.22 -25.45
CA SER A 278 19.05 -30.10 -25.86
C SER A 278 18.53 -28.76 -25.36
N HIS A 279 19.44 -27.89 -24.94
CA HIS A 279 19.15 -26.53 -24.51
C HIS A 279 19.56 -25.52 -25.59
N HIS A 280 18.65 -24.59 -25.88
CA HIS A 280 18.85 -23.54 -26.87
C HIS A 280 18.65 -22.18 -26.21
N PHE A 281 19.56 -21.25 -26.48
CA PHE A 281 19.63 -19.99 -25.75
C PHE A 281 19.36 -18.80 -26.66
N PHE A 282 18.43 -17.95 -26.22
CA PHE A 282 18.13 -16.65 -26.84
C PHE A 282 18.30 -15.57 -25.79
N ALA A 283 18.94 -14.46 -26.15
CA ALA A 283 19.18 -13.35 -25.25
C ALA A 283 18.81 -12.01 -25.91
N VAL A 284 18.34 -11.07 -25.10
CA VAL A 284 18.16 -9.67 -25.49
C VAL A 284 18.99 -8.79 -24.57
N GLU A 285 19.73 -7.86 -25.16
CA GLU A 285 20.43 -6.78 -24.47
C GLU A 285 19.80 -5.44 -24.85
N VAL A 286 19.53 -4.59 -23.86
CA VAL A 286 18.95 -3.25 -24.03
C VAL A 286 20.00 -2.19 -23.65
N ASP A 287 20.75 -1.74 -24.65
CA ASP A 287 21.86 -0.82 -24.46
C ASP A 287 21.35 0.63 -24.29
N GLY A 288 21.52 1.18 -23.09
CA GLY A 288 21.25 2.59 -22.76
C GLY A 288 22.49 3.50 -22.88
N ILE A 289 22.33 4.79 -22.56
CA ILE A 289 23.42 5.79 -22.64
C ILE A 289 24.71 5.42 -21.88
N HIS A 290 24.59 4.60 -20.85
CA HIS A 290 25.74 4.11 -20.08
C HIS A 290 26.70 3.26 -20.92
N HIS A 291 26.28 2.80 -22.11
CA HIS A 291 27.11 2.02 -23.03
C HIS A 291 27.94 2.87 -24.01
N ARG A 292 27.87 4.21 -23.95
CA ARG A 292 28.55 5.10 -24.91
C ARG A 292 30.07 4.88 -25.00
N ASN A 293 30.69 4.44 -23.91
CA ASN A 293 32.13 4.21 -23.80
C ASN A 293 32.46 2.76 -23.38
N THR A 294 31.61 1.79 -23.75
CA THR A 294 31.80 0.38 -23.37
C THR A 294 31.87 -0.57 -24.56
N ALA A 295 32.22 -0.07 -25.76
CA ALA A 295 32.28 -0.86 -26.98
C ALA A 295 33.07 -2.16 -26.81
N ASP A 296 34.23 -2.13 -26.14
CA ASP A 296 35.03 -3.33 -25.87
C ASP A 296 34.26 -4.37 -25.03
N LYS A 297 33.51 -3.93 -24.02
CA LYS A 297 32.69 -4.82 -23.18
C LYS A 297 31.50 -5.39 -23.94
N ASP A 298 30.92 -4.59 -24.84
CA ASP A 298 29.83 -5.01 -25.70
C ASP A 298 30.31 -6.07 -26.70
N GLU A 299 31.51 -5.89 -27.25
CA GLU A 299 32.14 -6.87 -28.13
C GLU A 299 32.49 -8.17 -27.39
N GLU A 300 33.05 -8.09 -26.18
CA GLU A 300 33.28 -9.29 -25.36
C GLU A 300 31.98 -10.07 -25.07
N LYS A 301 30.85 -9.37 -24.89
CA LYS A 301 29.54 -10.00 -24.69
C LYS A 301 29.06 -10.70 -25.97
N ASN A 302 29.30 -10.12 -27.15
CA ASN A 302 28.99 -10.77 -28.43
C ASN A 302 29.86 -12.01 -28.65
N GLN A 303 31.15 -11.93 -28.36
CA GLN A 303 32.07 -13.06 -28.45
C GLN A 303 31.66 -14.18 -27.49
N TYR A 304 31.25 -13.83 -26.26
CA TYR A 304 30.68 -14.79 -25.33
C TYR A 304 29.41 -15.44 -25.88
N ALA A 305 28.47 -14.67 -26.42
CA ALA A 305 27.25 -15.20 -27.01
C ALA A 305 27.55 -16.16 -28.16
N THR A 306 28.43 -15.76 -29.08
CA THR A 306 28.86 -16.59 -30.22
C THR A 306 29.51 -17.89 -29.76
N LYS A 307 30.46 -17.82 -28.82
CA LYS A 307 31.16 -18.99 -28.27
C LYS A 307 30.21 -19.98 -27.59
N ASN A 308 29.14 -19.50 -26.98
CA ASN A 308 28.18 -20.31 -26.24
C ASN A 308 26.89 -20.59 -27.05
N MET A 309 26.89 -20.32 -28.36
CA MET A 309 25.74 -20.54 -29.25
C MET A 309 24.45 -19.86 -28.76
N ILE A 310 24.59 -18.67 -28.18
CA ILE A 310 23.47 -17.85 -27.72
C ILE A 310 23.05 -16.93 -28.87
N HIS A 311 21.79 -17.01 -29.29
CA HIS A 311 21.22 -16.06 -30.25
C HIS A 311 20.98 -14.72 -29.54
N LEU A 312 21.86 -13.75 -29.75
CA LEU A 312 21.80 -12.44 -29.11
C LEU A 312 21.13 -11.41 -30.03
N GLU A 313 20.05 -10.80 -29.56
CA GLU A 313 19.44 -9.60 -30.12
C GLU A 313 19.82 -8.37 -29.29
N ARG A 314 20.03 -7.22 -29.94
CA ARG A 314 20.28 -5.96 -29.25
C ARG A 314 19.26 -4.89 -29.58
N VAL A 315 18.84 -4.16 -28.56
CA VAL A 315 18.00 -2.96 -28.67
C VAL A 315 18.79 -1.76 -28.18
N ARG A 316 19.11 -0.82 -29.05
CA ARG A 316 19.89 0.38 -28.69
C ARG A 316 19.03 1.60 -28.52
N ASP A 317 19.32 2.37 -27.47
CA ASP A 317 18.69 3.66 -27.27
C ASP A 317 19.10 4.69 -28.33
N VAL A 318 18.25 5.69 -28.57
CA VAL A 318 18.48 6.76 -29.56
C VAL A 318 19.77 7.53 -29.28
N GLU A 319 20.19 7.60 -28.01
CA GLU A 319 21.42 8.28 -27.60
C GLU A 319 22.71 7.58 -28.06
N LEU A 320 22.60 6.33 -28.50
CA LEU A 320 23.71 5.53 -29.02
C LEU A 320 23.76 5.46 -30.56
N ALA A 321 22.83 6.10 -31.27
CA ALA A 321 22.72 5.99 -32.73
C ALA A 321 24.00 6.37 -33.49
N ASN A 322 24.82 7.26 -32.91
CA ASN A 322 26.07 7.73 -33.52
C ASN A 322 27.32 6.98 -33.04
N VAL A 323 27.18 6.01 -32.13
CA VAL A 323 28.30 5.19 -31.67
C VAL A 323 28.45 4.02 -32.62
N ASN A 324 29.51 4.07 -33.43
CA ASN A 324 29.85 3.00 -34.38
C ASN A 324 30.19 1.71 -33.61
N LEU A 325 29.68 0.61 -34.12
CA LEU A 325 29.85 -0.71 -33.54
C LEU A 325 30.14 -1.65 -34.70
N GLU A 326 31.38 -2.11 -34.80
CA GLU A 326 31.77 -3.14 -35.75
C GLU A 326 31.20 -4.48 -35.25
N ASN A 327 30.64 -5.31 -36.14
CA ASN A 327 30.27 -6.72 -35.88
C ASN A 327 28.93 -7.06 -35.19
N PHE A 328 27.85 -6.30 -35.43
CA PHE A 328 26.52 -6.63 -34.89
C PHE A 328 25.55 -7.09 -35.97
N ASN A 329 25.27 -8.39 -36.03
CA ASN A 329 24.35 -8.96 -37.02
C ASN A 329 22.86 -8.75 -36.66
N ASN A 330 22.54 -8.67 -35.36
CA ASN A 330 21.16 -8.64 -34.86
C ASN A 330 20.92 -7.41 -33.97
N LEU A 331 20.63 -6.28 -34.62
CA LEU A 331 20.43 -4.99 -33.97
C LEU A 331 19.08 -4.36 -34.32
N ILE A 332 18.43 -3.74 -33.34
CA ILE A 332 17.28 -2.85 -33.49
C ILE A 332 17.65 -1.51 -32.85
N GLN A 333 17.68 -0.45 -33.65
CA GLN A 333 17.99 0.91 -33.19
C GLN A 333 16.70 1.69 -32.92
N ARG A 334 16.54 2.23 -31.71
CA ARG A 334 15.48 3.21 -31.41
C ARG A 334 15.69 4.47 -32.24
N LYS A 335 14.61 4.95 -32.85
CA LYS A 335 14.53 6.15 -33.69
C LYS A 335 14.08 7.38 -32.89
N SER A 336 13.47 7.18 -31.72
CA SER A 336 12.94 8.25 -30.89
C SER A 336 12.98 7.92 -29.39
N ARG A 337 12.76 8.96 -28.57
CA ARG A 337 12.56 8.81 -27.12
C ARG A 337 11.12 8.44 -26.75
N ASP A 338 10.21 8.42 -27.71
CA ASP A 338 8.80 8.08 -27.46
C ASP A 338 8.69 6.61 -27.06
N LYS A 339 8.13 6.32 -25.89
CA LYS A 339 7.95 4.94 -25.42
C LYS A 339 6.98 4.15 -26.31
N THR A 340 6.07 4.80 -27.03
CA THR A 340 5.12 4.08 -27.92
C THR A 340 5.83 3.38 -29.09
N GLU A 341 7.03 3.84 -29.47
CA GLU A 341 7.88 3.15 -30.44
C GLU A 341 8.24 1.72 -29.97
N LEU A 342 8.30 1.49 -28.66
CA LEU A 342 8.62 0.17 -28.11
C LEU A 342 7.59 -0.89 -28.51
N ASN A 343 6.34 -0.51 -28.83
CA ASN A 343 5.37 -1.48 -29.36
C ASN A 343 5.91 -2.14 -30.64
N GLN A 344 6.47 -1.35 -31.56
CA GLN A 344 7.02 -1.87 -32.82
C GLN A 344 8.29 -2.70 -32.58
N ILE A 345 9.14 -2.25 -31.66
CA ILE A 345 10.39 -2.95 -31.30
C ILE A 345 10.09 -4.31 -30.66
N ILE A 346 9.16 -4.37 -29.71
CA ILE A 346 8.74 -5.60 -29.05
C ILE A 346 8.13 -6.56 -30.09
N THR A 347 7.23 -6.07 -30.95
CA THR A 347 6.67 -6.89 -32.04
C THR A 347 7.76 -7.46 -32.95
N GLU A 348 8.76 -6.66 -33.35
CA GLU A 348 9.87 -7.15 -34.15
C GLU A 348 10.72 -8.18 -33.40
N LEU A 349 11.02 -7.96 -32.12
CA LEU A 349 11.76 -8.92 -31.29
C LEU A 349 11.03 -10.26 -31.15
N LEU A 350 9.72 -10.24 -30.91
CA LEU A 350 8.90 -11.45 -30.85
C LEU A 350 8.87 -12.18 -32.20
N ASN A 351 8.81 -11.45 -33.32
CA ASN A 351 8.94 -12.03 -34.65
C ASN A 351 10.33 -12.61 -34.93
N ARG A 352 11.42 -11.98 -34.45
CA ARG A 352 12.78 -12.53 -34.53
C ARG A 352 12.94 -13.77 -33.67
N PHE A 353 12.39 -13.76 -32.46
CA PHE A 353 12.35 -14.92 -31.58
C PHE A 353 11.59 -16.08 -32.24
N LEU A 354 10.43 -15.82 -32.85
CA LEU A 354 9.67 -16.84 -33.57
C LEU A 354 10.42 -17.40 -34.78
N ARG A 355 11.13 -16.56 -35.54
CA ARG A 355 12.01 -17.01 -36.65
C ARG A 355 13.14 -17.89 -36.14
N TRP A 356 13.80 -17.49 -35.06
CA TRP A 356 14.82 -18.31 -34.39
C TRP A 356 14.25 -19.65 -33.90
N LEU A 357 13.08 -19.66 -33.25
CA LEU A 357 12.43 -20.90 -32.82
C LEU A 357 12.17 -21.87 -34.00
N SER A 358 11.83 -21.34 -35.17
CA SER A 358 11.55 -22.17 -36.35
C SER A 358 12.78 -22.88 -36.92
N THR A 359 13.99 -22.53 -36.49
CA THR A 359 15.22 -23.23 -36.87
C THR A 359 15.61 -24.32 -35.88
N LEU A 360 14.94 -24.40 -34.73
CA LEU A 360 15.21 -25.43 -33.71
C LEU A 360 14.52 -26.74 -34.09
N ASN A 361 15.14 -27.86 -33.71
CA ASN A 361 14.54 -29.19 -33.84
C ASN A 361 13.53 -29.44 -32.70
N MET A 362 12.46 -28.64 -32.67
CA MET A 362 11.38 -28.71 -31.69
C MET A 362 10.25 -29.62 -32.19
N GLU A 363 9.59 -30.31 -31.27
CA GLU A 363 8.38 -31.07 -31.59
C GLU A 363 7.32 -30.18 -32.22
N LYS A 364 6.64 -30.70 -33.26
CA LYS A 364 5.73 -29.89 -34.08
C LYS A 364 4.60 -29.26 -33.26
N GLU A 365 4.05 -30.02 -32.32
CA GLU A 365 2.97 -29.56 -31.44
C GLU A 365 3.46 -28.43 -30.51
N GLN A 366 4.61 -28.63 -29.85
CA GLN A 366 5.23 -27.60 -29.00
C GLN A 366 5.49 -26.30 -29.75
N PHE A 367 5.98 -26.39 -30.99
CA PHE A 367 6.21 -25.22 -31.82
C PHE A 367 4.91 -24.50 -32.19
N GLN A 368 3.84 -25.23 -32.54
CA GLN A 368 2.56 -24.59 -32.88
C GLN A 368 1.92 -23.90 -31.66
N GLU A 369 1.93 -24.52 -30.48
CA GLU A 369 1.41 -23.90 -29.27
C GLU A 369 2.17 -22.63 -28.90
N LEU A 370 3.51 -22.70 -28.93
CA LEU A 370 4.37 -21.56 -28.64
C LEU A 370 4.18 -20.44 -29.66
N LYS A 371 4.09 -20.79 -30.95
CA LYS A 371 3.80 -19.85 -32.04
C LYS A 371 2.47 -19.13 -31.83
N ALA A 372 1.42 -19.85 -31.44
CA ALA A 372 0.11 -19.27 -31.19
C ALA A 372 0.17 -18.23 -30.06
N ALA A 373 0.79 -18.57 -28.93
CA ALA A 373 0.95 -17.65 -27.80
C ALA A 373 1.76 -16.39 -28.15
N ILE A 374 2.82 -16.53 -28.96
CA ILE A 374 3.63 -15.39 -29.42
C ILE A 374 2.82 -14.49 -30.37
N ILE A 375 2.07 -15.08 -31.32
CA ILE A 375 1.21 -14.31 -32.25
C ILE A 375 0.12 -13.56 -31.48
N GLU A 376 -0.47 -14.20 -30.47
CA GLU A 376 -1.45 -13.55 -29.60
C GLU A 376 -0.84 -12.34 -28.88
N GLU A 377 0.34 -12.48 -28.26
CA GLU A 377 1.00 -11.33 -27.62
C GLU A 377 1.34 -10.23 -28.63
N ILE A 378 1.82 -10.56 -29.83
CA ILE A 378 2.10 -9.58 -30.90
C ILE A 378 0.86 -8.71 -31.21
N GLN A 379 -0.33 -9.30 -31.25
CA GLN A 379 -1.58 -8.57 -31.51
C GLN A 379 -1.98 -7.63 -30.35
N HIS A 380 -1.46 -7.88 -29.15
CA HIS A 380 -1.87 -7.20 -27.92
C HIS A 380 -0.72 -6.45 -27.23
N VAL A 381 0.41 -6.24 -27.90
CA VAL A 381 1.52 -5.43 -27.39
C VAL A 381 1.01 -4.01 -27.14
N ASP A 382 1.04 -3.60 -25.88
CA ASP A 382 0.66 -2.25 -25.45
C ASP A 382 1.58 -1.80 -24.31
N VAL A 383 2.58 -1.01 -24.67
CA VAL A 383 3.58 -0.45 -23.75
C VAL A 383 2.96 0.57 -22.80
N ILE A 384 1.80 1.17 -23.13
CA ILE A 384 1.08 2.05 -22.20
C ILE A 384 0.36 1.21 -21.13
N ARG A 385 -0.25 0.08 -21.51
CA ARG A 385 -0.75 -0.90 -20.55
C ARG A 385 0.37 -1.41 -19.65
N ASP A 386 1.53 -1.71 -20.23
CA ASP A 386 2.70 -2.16 -19.48
C ASP A 386 3.24 -1.05 -18.58
N GLU A 387 3.21 0.21 -19.01
CA GLU A 387 3.52 1.35 -18.16
C GLU A 387 2.56 1.41 -16.96
N LYS A 388 1.24 1.30 -17.16
CA LYS A 388 0.28 1.26 -16.05
C LYS A 388 0.58 0.10 -15.11
N ALA A 389 0.90 -1.09 -15.62
CA ALA A 389 1.23 -2.27 -14.81
C ALA A 389 2.54 -2.05 -14.03
N ILE A 390 3.61 -1.61 -14.70
CA ILE A 390 4.90 -1.27 -14.12
C ILE A 390 4.71 -0.20 -13.04
N TRP A 391 3.95 0.86 -13.29
CA TRP A 391 3.71 1.94 -12.32
C TRP A 391 2.85 1.51 -11.13
N LYS A 392 1.74 0.81 -11.36
CA LYS A 392 0.93 0.23 -10.27
C LYS A 392 1.77 -0.69 -9.40
N GLN A 393 2.67 -1.45 -10.01
CA GLN A 393 3.59 -2.33 -9.29
C GLN A 393 4.72 -1.55 -8.62
N LEU A 394 5.25 -0.48 -9.23
CA LEU A 394 6.45 0.24 -8.78
C LEU A 394 6.26 1.11 -7.56
N ASN A 395 5.01 1.51 -7.22
CA ASN A 395 4.63 2.37 -6.09
C ASN A 395 5.79 3.26 -5.59
N HIS A 396 6.36 4.03 -6.51
CA HIS A 396 7.47 4.90 -6.16
C HIS A 396 6.88 6.08 -5.40
N LEU A 397 7.04 6.03 -4.08
CA LEU A 397 6.97 7.18 -3.19
C LEU A 397 7.63 8.41 -3.85
N GLY A 398 6.86 9.47 -4.05
CA GLY A 398 7.39 10.85 -4.06
C GLY A 398 7.42 11.62 -5.39
N LYS A 399 7.00 11.07 -6.55
CA LYS A 399 6.85 11.92 -7.75
C LYS A 399 5.52 12.68 -7.70
N LYS A 400 5.59 14.02 -7.74
CA LYS A 400 4.40 14.87 -7.77
C LYS A 400 3.58 14.59 -9.03
N LEU A 401 2.39 14.03 -8.88
CA LEU A 401 1.47 13.82 -9.99
C LEU A 401 1.03 15.18 -10.54
N LEU A 402 0.76 15.22 -11.85
CA LEU A 402 0.29 16.43 -12.51
C LEU A 402 -1.07 16.89 -11.95
N LYS A 403 -1.96 15.94 -11.64
CA LYS A 403 -3.29 16.21 -11.05
C LYS A 403 -3.23 16.77 -9.63
N ASP A 404 -2.19 16.45 -8.88
CA ASP A 404 -2.07 16.79 -7.45
C ASP A 404 -1.39 18.15 -7.23
N ASP A 405 -0.90 18.81 -8.29
CA ASP A 405 -0.34 20.17 -8.22
C ASP A 405 -1.41 21.21 -8.58
N PRO A 406 -1.97 21.98 -7.62
CA PRO A 406 -2.99 22.98 -7.90
C PRO A 406 -2.53 24.03 -8.92
N LYS A 407 -1.24 24.33 -8.98
CA LYS A 407 -0.67 25.31 -9.92
C LYS A 407 -0.60 24.77 -11.36
N LEU A 408 -0.64 23.46 -11.55
CA LEU A 408 -0.56 22.80 -12.85
C LEU A 408 -1.88 22.13 -13.27
N LYS A 409 -2.92 22.23 -12.44
CA LYS A 409 -4.28 21.76 -12.75
C LYS A 409 -4.77 22.16 -14.15
N PRO A 410 -4.52 23.39 -14.67
CA PRO A 410 -4.94 23.76 -16.03
C PRO A 410 -4.27 22.94 -17.15
N ILE A 411 -3.09 22.36 -16.88
CA ILE A 411 -2.41 21.46 -17.82
C ILE A 411 -3.06 20.07 -17.77
N PHE A 412 -3.37 19.60 -16.55
CA PHE A 412 -4.09 18.34 -16.37
C PHE A 412 -5.47 18.35 -17.04
N GLU A 413 -6.19 19.47 -16.93
CA GLU A 413 -7.50 19.67 -17.58
C GLU A 413 -7.40 19.80 -19.11
N GLN A 414 -6.22 20.15 -19.64
CA GLN A 414 -5.96 20.14 -21.07
C GLN A 414 -5.54 18.77 -21.59
N LEU A 415 -5.31 17.74 -20.77
CA LEU A 415 -5.16 16.38 -21.29
C LEU A 415 -6.48 15.93 -21.92
N ARG A 416 -6.40 15.19 -23.03
CA ARG A 416 -7.58 14.55 -23.62
C ARG A 416 -8.29 13.71 -22.56
N GLU A 417 -9.61 13.72 -22.58
CA GLU A 417 -10.41 13.23 -21.46
C GLU A 417 -10.19 11.74 -21.14
N ASP A 418 -10.09 10.90 -22.16
CA ASP A 418 -9.76 9.48 -22.05
C ASP A 418 -8.41 9.27 -21.34
N VAL A 419 -7.37 9.99 -21.76
CA VAL A 419 -6.04 9.94 -21.14
C VAL A 419 -6.11 10.41 -19.69
N ARG A 420 -6.84 11.50 -19.42
CA ARG A 420 -7.00 12.02 -18.06
C ARG A 420 -7.68 10.99 -17.13
N ARG A 421 -8.74 10.34 -17.61
CA ARG A 421 -9.50 9.32 -16.84
C ARG A 421 -8.69 8.05 -16.61
N GLU A 422 -7.97 7.59 -17.63
CA GLU A 422 -7.27 6.31 -17.58
C GLU A 422 -5.86 6.36 -17.00
N LEU A 423 -5.18 7.49 -17.18
CA LEU A 423 -3.74 7.65 -16.91
C LEU A 423 -3.44 8.75 -15.90
N GLY A 424 -4.44 9.53 -15.46
CA GLY A 424 -4.23 10.69 -14.60
C GLY A 424 -3.51 10.39 -13.29
N ASP A 425 -3.60 9.16 -12.81
CA ASP A 425 -2.94 8.68 -11.58
C ASP A 425 -1.45 8.32 -11.77
N PHE A 426 -0.98 8.31 -13.01
CA PHE A 426 0.40 7.94 -13.37
C PHE A 426 1.19 9.09 -14.00
N ILE A 427 0.50 10.12 -14.51
CA ILE A 427 1.13 11.25 -15.20
C ILE A 427 1.79 12.18 -14.17
N THR A 428 3.12 12.22 -14.18
CA THR A 428 3.92 13.10 -13.31
C THR A 428 4.23 14.45 -13.98
N VAL A 429 4.53 15.48 -13.18
CA VAL A 429 4.92 16.81 -13.69
C VAL A 429 6.23 16.82 -14.49
N THR A 430 7.03 15.75 -14.39
CA THR A 430 8.32 15.58 -15.07
C THR A 430 8.29 14.54 -16.19
N GLU A 431 7.12 13.99 -16.54
CA GLU A 431 7.00 12.98 -17.59
C GLU A 431 7.52 13.52 -18.93
N GLN A 432 8.52 12.84 -19.50
CA GLN A 432 9.27 13.30 -20.68
C GLN A 432 9.40 12.22 -21.76
N ASP A 433 8.84 11.04 -21.53
CA ASP A 433 9.10 9.86 -22.36
C ASP A 433 7.90 9.47 -23.24
N ILE A 434 6.70 10.00 -22.95
CA ILE A 434 5.49 9.78 -23.75
C ILE A 434 4.88 11.12 -24.14
N LYS A 435 4.55 11.25 -25.41
CA LYS A 435 3.70 12.34 -25.87
C LYS A 435 2.25 12.02 -25.48
N ARG A 436 1.60 12.99 -24.84
CA ARG A 436 0.19 12.91 -24.49
C ARG A 436 -0.61 13.83 -25.41
N PRO A 437 -1.83 13.45 -25.81
CA PRO A 437 -2.73 14.33 -26.51
C PRO A 437 -3.28 15.38 -25.54
N PHE A 438 -3.08 16.64 -25.88
CA PHE A 438 -3.66 17.79 -25.18
C PHE A 438 -4.70 18.47 -26.05
N VAL A 439 -5.79 18.93 -25.45
CA VAL A 439 -6.86 19.73 -26.06
C VAL A 439 -6.68 21.18 -25.64
N CYS A 440 -6.55 22.10 -26.61
CA CYS A 440 -6.21 23.47 -26.29
C CYS A 440 -7.43 24.21 -25.75
N SER A 441 -7.32 24.75 -24.54
CA SER A 441 -8.42 25.52 -23.93
C SER A 441 -8.80 26.78 -24.72
N LYS A 442 -7.94 27.27 -25.62
CA LYS A 442 -8.18 28.48 -26.43
C LYS A 442 -8.77 28.20 -27.80
N CYS A 443 -8.31 27.15 -28.48
CA CYS A 443 -8.73 26.88 -29.86
C CYS A 443 -9.42 25.53 -30.05
N GLY A 444 -9.56 24.70 -29.01
CA GLY A 444 -10.19 23.38 -29.07
C GLY A 444 -9.37 22.31 -29.81
N ASN A 445 -8.34 22.68 -30.56
CA ASN A 445 -7.53 21.73 -31.31
C ASN A 445 -6.71 20.82 -30.41
N THR A 446 -6.60 19.56 -30.82
CA THR A 446 -5.74 18.57 -30.17
C THR A 446 -4.31 18.67 -30.71
N TRP A 447 -3.30 18.50 -29.85
CA TRP A 447 -1.91 18.33 -30.25
C TRP A 447 -1.19 17.34 -29.31
N GLU A 448 -0.15 16.68 -29.81
CA GLU A 448 0.66 15.76 -29.02
C GLU A 448 1.95 16.42 -28.51
N GLN A 449 2.25 16.26 -27.22
CA GLN A 449 3.46 16.81 -26.62
C GLN A 449 3.87 16.05 -25.35
N TYR A 450 5.13 16.15 -24.95
CA TYR A 450 5.58 15.67 -23.63
C TYR A 450 5.06 16.57 -22.51
N VAL A 451 4.59 15.98 -21.41
CA VAL A 451 4.08 16.71 -20.24
C VAL A 451 5.13 17.68 -19.70
N LYS A 452 6.39 17.26 -19.57
CA LYS A 452 7.50 18.11 -19.12
C LYS A 452 7.66 19.36 -19.98
N ALA A 453 7.49 19.26 -21.30
CA ALA A 453 7.59 20.39 -22.21
C ALA A 453 6.39 21.36 -22.03
N VAL A 454 5.18 20.82 -21.88
CA VAL A 454 3.98 21.64 -21.61
C VAL A 454 4.09 22.36 -20.26
N VAL A 455 4.55 21.66 -19.23
CA VAL A 455 4.80 22.22 -17.89
C VAL A 455 5.87 23.32 -17.94
N ALA A 456 6.97 23.09 -18.67
CA ALA A 456 8.02 24.09 -18.84
C ALA A 456 7.49 25.35 -19.54
N ASN A 457 6.76 25.19 -20.65
CA ASN A 457 6.12 26.31 -21.36
C ASN A 457 5.18 27.09 -20.44
N PHE A 458 4.33 26.38 -19.69
CA PHE A 458 3.36 26.98 -18.78
C PHE A 458 4.02 27.76 -17.65
N ARG A 459 5.11 27.23 -17.08
CA ARG A 459 5.89 27.88 -16.02
C ARG A 459 6.61 29.12 -16.52
N ASN A 460 7.25 29.02 -17.68
CA ASN A 460 8.06 30.10 -18.26
C ASN A 460 7.22 31.21 -18.89
N SER A 461 5.96 30.93 -19.24
CA SER A 461 5.05 31.91 -19.81
C SER A 461 4.43 32.82 -18.74
N LYS A 462 4.61 34.15 -18.90
CA LYS A 462 3.88 35.16 -18.11
C LYS A 462 2.36 35.02 -18.26
N ARG A 463 1.87 34.50 -19.39
CA ARG A 463 0.44 34.29 -19.70
C ARG A 463 0.00 32.84 -19.48
N LYS A 464 0.82 32.01 -18.82
CA LYS A 464 0.52 30.61 -18.56
C LYS A 464 0.16 29.81 -19.83
N ALA A 465 0.86 30.10 -20.93
CA ALA A 465 0.65 29.42 -22.20
C ALA A 465 1.25 28.00 -22.15
N THR A 466 0.48 27.01 -22.60
CA THR A 466 0.90 25.59 -22.66
C THR A 466 1.75 25.24 -23.88
N GLY A 467 1.80 26.13 -24.88
CA GLY A 467 2.59 25.95 -26.10
C GLY A 467 1.85 25.27 -27.26
N CYS A 468 0.51 25.35 -27.30
CA CYS A 468 -0.29 24.89 -28.45
C CYS A 468 0.24 25.48 -29.78
N PRO A 469 0.66 24.64 -30.75
CA PRO A 469 1.24 25.10 -32.01
C PRO A 469 0.30 26.00 -32.82
N THR A 470 -1.00 25.68 -32.87
CA THR A 470 -1.99 26.48 -33.61
C THR A 470 -2.08 27.91 -33.06
N CYS A 471 -2.17 28.08 -31.75
CA CYS A 471 -2.20 29.40 -31.13
C CYS A 471 -0.86 30.14 -31.28
N ALA A 472 0.26 29.42 -31.22
CA ALA A 472 1.58 30.00 -31.42
C ALA A 472 1.78 30.54 -32.85
N ASN A 473 1.32 29.81 -33.85
CA ASN A 473 1.44 30.21 -35.26
C ASN A 473 0.54 31.41 -35.59
N LYS A 474 -0.71 31.44 -35.09
CA LYS A 474 -1.59 32.62 -35.24
C LYS A 474 -0.98 33.89 -34.66
N ASN A 475 -0.28 33.79 -33.53
CA ASN A 475 0.43 34.93 -32.95
C ASN A 475 1.63 35.37 -33.79
N LYS A 476 2.37 34.44 -34.40
CA LYS A 476 3.47 34.77 -35.33
C LYS A 476 2.95 35.51 -36.57
N GLU A 477 1.86 35.03 -37.15
CA GLU A 477 1.21 35.67 -38.31
C GLU A 477 0.66 37.06 -37.96
N LEU A 478 -0.01 37.21 -36.81
CA LEU A 478 -0.49 38.50 -36.34
C LEU A 478 0.66 39.48 -36.09
N ASN A 479 1.74 39.05 -35.44
CA ASN A 479 2.92 39.87 -35.22
C ASN A 479 3.63 40.24 -36.53
N ALA A 480 3.68 39.34 -37.52
CA ALA A 480 4.20 39.63 -38.84
C ALA A 480 3.35 40.67 -39.59
N LYS A 481 2.01 40.57 -39.48
CA LYS A 481 1.07 41.56 -40.04
C LYS A 481 1.21 42.92 -39.35
N LEU A 482 1.31 42.97 -38.02
CA LEU A 482 1.50 44.21 -37.26
C LEU A 482 2.84 44.87 -37.56
N LYS A 483 3.93 44.10 -37.69
CA LYS A 483 5.23 44.62 -38.14
C LYS A 483 5.16 45.23 -39.54
N LYS A 484 4.50 44.57 -40.50
CA LYS A 484 4.28 45.14 -41.84
C LYS A 484 3.44 46.42 -41.81
N LYS A 485 2.48 46.54 -40.88
CA LYS A 485 1.61 47.72 -40.72
C LYS A 485 2.27 48.92 -40.01
N HIS A 486 3.40 48.70 -39.33
CA HIS A 486 4.22 49.75 -38.71
C HIS A 486 5.46 50.12 -39.56
N LEU A 487 5.67 49.43 -40.68
CA LEU A 487 6.72 49.70 -41.67
C LEU A 487 6.15 50.31 -42.97
N LEU A 488 4.84 50.54 -43.01
CA LEU A 488 4.09 51.37 -43.97
C LEU A 488 3.55 52.57 -43.18
#